data_AF-A0A086AR69-F1
#
_entry.id   AF-A0A086AR69-F1
#
_cell.length_a   1.000
_cell.length_b   1.000
_cell.length_c   1.000
_cell.angle_alpha   90.00
_cell.angle_beta   90.00
_cell.angle_gamma   90.00
#
_symmetry.space_group_name_H-M   'P 1'
#
loop_
_entity.id
_entity.type
_entity.pdbx_description
1 polymer ?
#
loop_
_entity_poly.entity_id
_entity_poly.type
_entity_poly.pdbx_seq_one_letter_code
_entity_poly.pdbx_strand_id
1 'polypeptide(L)'
;MALFYGIVDAQCTAYTGQAMNPGQTYCLTGNLTLVNDIMIPEDALLIIQPGAALIVKGITVNGSLEIGDTGSVKSEGSILIGVFGSQKNSKIKLGTKAYLSLTGSVSQGDPTFLGTFPGSMSTIDMGTYSVVEICGTFSQQSTTYPFVNYVGAPLGKAYCIAKAQVSGGGTSIFSNDSQIVAIAMDTVTGLLPGNASFCGPNATKASCPTLWPDGLPEDKFACGFADEIVHELDDYCTKPATLGTPDGFTKMGITIQQKTTAWPENVPNGFLALESKTKGFVITRVQHVSQTPQLGDAVAEPKEGMLVYDIQDHCVKLYNGTQWKCIERSCND
;
A
#
# COMPACT_ATOMS: atom_id res chain seq x y z
N MET A 1 -21.37 36.38 -20.50
CA MET A 1 -21.18 36.39 -19.04
C MET A 1 -21.01 34.95 -18.61
N ALA A 2 -19.78 34.43 -18.69
CA ALA A 2 -19.49 33.04 -18.34
C ALA A 2 -19.19 32.98 -16.84
N LEU A 3 -20.08 32.33 -16.09
CA LEU A 3 -19.89 32.04 -14.67
C LEU A 3 -18.79 30.98 -14.53
N PHE A 4 -17.62 31.40 -14.08
CA PHE A 4 -16.60 30.50 -13.58
C PHE A 4 -17.08 29.95 -12.24
N TYR A 5 -17.51 28.70 -12.22
CA TYR A 5 -17.59 27.93 -10.98
C TYR A 5 -16.15 27.64 -10.54
N GLY A 6 -15.66 28.46 -9.61
CA GLY A 6 -14.44 28.15 -8.87
C GLY A 6 -14.68 26.88 -8.07
N ILE A 7 -13.85 25.88 -8.34
CA ILE A 7 -13.70 24.71 -7.47
C ILE A 7 -13.12 25.28 -6.17
N VAL A 8 -13.90 25.29 -5.11
CA VAL A 8 -13.41 25.64 -3.77
C VAL A 8 -12.54 24.44 -3.36
N ASP A 9 -11.23 24.55 -3.51
CA ASP A 9 -10.30 23.66 -2.84
C ASP A 9 -10.68 23.66 -1.36
N ALA A 10 -11.02 22.49 -0.81
CA ALA A 10 -11.28 22.35 0.61
C ALA A 10 -10.05 22.90 1.35
N GLN A 11 -10.24 24.00 2.08
CA GLN A 11 -9.16 24.74 2.72
C GLN A 11 -8.53 23.83 3.78
N CYS A 12 -7.35 23.27 3.48
CA CYS A 12 -6.66 22.43 4.43
C CYS A 12 -5.82 23.27 5.38
N THR A 13 -6.18 23.27 6.66
CA THR A 13 -5.45 24.01 7.70
C THR A 13 -4.19 23.24 8.09
N ALA A 14 -3.03 23.88 8.12
CA ALA A 14 -1.80 23.19 8.52
C ALA A 14 -1.92 22.61 9.94
N TYR A 15 -1.60 21.31 10.10
CA TYR A 15 -1.58 20.64 11.39
C TYR A 15 -0.20 20.77 12.04
N THR A 16 -0.16 21.42 13.20
CA THR A 16 1.05 21.67 13.99
C THR A 16 0.93 21.17 15.43
N GLY A 17 -0.11 20.35 15.71
CA GLY A 17 -0.43 19.85 17.05
C GLY A 17 -1.51 20.64 17.79
N GLN A 18 -2.15 21.62 17.13
CA GLN A 18 -3.30 22.32 17.71
C GLN A 18 -4.54 21.41 17.86
N ALA A 19 -5.48 21.82 18.70
CA ALA A 19 -6.78 21.16 18.79
C ALA A 19 -7.56 21.29 17.46
N MET A 20 -8.25 20.22 17.08
CA MET A 20 -9.05 20.18 15.86
C MET A 20 -10.50 20.54 16.15
N ASN A 21 -11.13 21.28 15.24
CA ASN A 21 -12.54 21.64 15.32
C ASN A 21 -13.39 20.73 14.42
N PRO A 22 -14.63 20.36 14.81
CA PRO A 22 -15.57 19.62 13.97
C PRO A 22 -15.77 20.27 12.59
N GLY A 23 -15.89 19.46 11.54
CA GLY A 23 -16.13 19.92 10.18
C GLY A 23 -14.94 20.60 9.48
N GLN A 24 -13.77 20.65 10.12
CA GLN A 24 -12.56 21.24 9.55
C GLN A 24 -11.58 20.16 9.08
N THR A 25 -10.84 20.48 8.02
CA THR A 25 -9.78 19.64 7.47
C THR A 25 -8.41 20.19 7.87
N TYR A 26 -7.57 19.32 8.41
CA TYR A 26 -6.20 19.61 8.80
C TYR A 26 -5.21 18.77 8.00
N CYS A 27 -4.08 19.35 7.58
CA CYS A 27 -3.04 18.67 6.82
C CYS A 27 -1.70 18.77 7.54
N LEU A 28 -1.10 17.62 7.85
CA LEU A 28 0.30 17.55 8.24
C LEU A 28 1.18 17.41 6.99
N THR A 29 2.15 18.30 6.83
CA THR A 29 3.24 18.18 5.85
C THR A 29 4.55 17.90 6.60
N GLY A 30 5.34 16.94 6.13
CA GLY A 30 6.59 16.55 6.80
C GLY A 30 6.38 15.79 8.11
N ASN A 31 7.33 15.90 9.03
CA ASN A 31 7.37 15.08 10.24
C ASN A 31 6.96 15.90 11.46
N LEU A 32 6.08 15.36 12.30
CA LEU A 32 5.65 15.96 13.56
C LEU A 32 5.65 14.92 14.68
N THR A 33 6.23 15.27 15.81
CA THR A 33 6.21 14.46 17.04
C THR A 33 5.55 15.24 18.15
N LEU A 34 4.52 14.67 18.75
CA LEU A 34 3.79 15.24 19.88
C LEU A 34 3.92 14.30 21.08
N VAL A 35 4.09 14.90 22.25
CA VAL A 35 4.22 14.17 23.53
C VAL A 35 2.88 13.98 24.25
N ASN A 36 1.77 14.31 23.59
CA ASN A 36 0.41 14.24 24.14
C ASN A 36 -0.47 13.37 23.23
N ASP A 37 -1.65 13.02 23.75
CA ASP A 37 -2.72 12.42 22.97
C ASP A 37 -3.34 13.46 22.03
N ILE A 38 -3.88 12.99 20.90
CA ILE A 38 -4.65 13.81 19.97
C ILE A 38 -6.08 13.28 19.83
N MET A 39 -7.02 14.17 19.52
CA MET A 39 -8.41 13.84 19.24
C MET A 39 -8.83 14.45 17.92
N ILE A 40 -9.30 13.61 17.01
CA ILE A 40 -9.99 14.01 15.77
C ILE A 40 -11.49 13.96 16.09
N PRO A 41 -12.16 15.11 16.30
CA PRO A 41 -13.57 15.11 16.66
C PRO A 41 -14.44 14.67 15.48
N GLU A 42 -15.71 14.39 15.76
CA GLU A 42 -16.71 14.06 14.73
C GLU A 42 -16.71 15.10 13.61
N ASP A 43 -16.93 14.63 12.38
CA ASP A 43 -16.96 15.44 11.16
C ASP A 43 -15.63 16.17 10.81
N ALA A 44 -14.57 16.09 11.63
CA ALA A 44 -13.24 16.59 11.29
C ALA A 44 -12.42 15.58 10.51
N LEU A 45 -11.45 16.07 9.73
CA LEU A 45 -10.53 15.27 8.93
C LEU A 45 -9.08 15.70 9.19
N LEU A 46 -8.23 14.77 9.61
CA LEU A 46 -6.78 14.94 9.64
C LEU A 46 -6.15 14.14 8.49
N ILE A 47 -5.39 14.82 7.64
CA ILE A 47 -4.64 14.23 6.53
C ILE A 47 -3.16 14.29 6.86
N ILE A 48 -2.51 13.13 6.93
CA ILE A 48 -1.06 13.00 6.91
C ILE A 48 -0.67 12.91 5.44
N GLN A 49 0.00 13.91 4.91
CA GLN A 49 0.34 13.97 3.48
C GLN A 49 1.25 12.79 3.07
N PRO A 50 1.33 12.43 1.78
CA PRO A 50 2.21 11.37 1.33
C PRO A 50 3.66 11.54 1.82
N GLY A 51 4.22 10.48 2.41
CA GLY A 51 5.56 10.46 3.00
C GLY A 51 5.73 11.25 4.32
N ALA A 52 4.69 11.92 4.81
CA ALA A 52 4.71 12.61 6.10
C ALA A 52 4.62 11.61 7.27
N ALA A 53 5.15 12.00 8.44
CA ALA A 53 5.16 11.15 9.62
C ALA A 53 4.58 11.88 10.85
N LEU A 54 3.64 11.25 11.54
CA LEU A 54 3.11 11.72 12.80
C LEU A 54 3.43 10.73 13.92
N ILE A 55 4.04 11.21 15.00
CA ILE A 55 4.28 10.43 16.22
C ILE A 55 3.52 11.09 17.38
N VAL A 56 2.74 10.31 18.13
CA VAL A 56 1.87 10.79 19.22
C VAL A 56 1.83 9.81 20.38
N LYS A 57 1.29 10.21 21.54
CA LYS A 57 1.07 9.29 22.67
C LYS A 57 -0.15 8.41 22.53
N GLY A 58 -1.21 8.92 21.93
CA GLY A 58 -2.50 8.23 21.80
C GLY A 58 -3.39 8.97 20.82
N ILE A 59 -4.38 8.28 20.25
CA ILE A 59 -5.28 8.87 19.25
C ILE A 59 -6.72 8.48 19.55
N THR A 60 -7.59 9.48 19.64
CA THR A 60 -9.04 9.26 19.55
C THR A 60 -9.53 9.73 18.18
N VAL A 61 -10.11 8.83 17.39
CA VAL A 61 -10.61 9.10 16.04
C VAL A 61 -12.13 9.01 16.02
N ASN A 62 -12.81 10.12 16.29
CA ASN A 62 -14.27 10.24 16.16
C ASN A 62 -14.68 10.79 14.78
N GLY A 63 -13.77 11.49 14.10
CA GLY A 63 -13.89 11.90 12.71
C GLY A 63 -13.10 10.97 11.78
N SER A 64 -12.26 11.54 10.92
CA SER A 64 -11.45 10.79 9.96
C SER A 64 -9.95 11.10 10.06
N LEU A 65 -9.12 10.06 10.01
CA LEU A 65 -7.68 10.12 9.82
C LEU A 65 -7.34 9.52 8.45
N GLU A 66 -6.73 10.29 7.57
CA GLU A 66 -6.20 9.78 6.30
C GLU A 66 -4.67 9.84 6.32
N ILE A 67 -4.03 8.70 6.13
CA ILE A 67 -2.58 8.57 5.99
C ILE A 67 -2.31 8.38 4.49
N GLY A 68 -1.72 9.39 3.85
CA GLY A 68 -1.39 9.36 2.43
C GLY A 68 -0.34 8.31 2.09
N ASP A 69 -0.14 8.05 0.79
CA ASP A 69 0.82 7.05 0.31
C ASP A 69 2.19 7.21 0.95
N THR A 70 2.81 6.11 1.40
CA THR A 70 4.11 6.09 2.12
C THR A 70 4.15 6.92 3.42
N GLY A 71 3.02 7.50 3.84
CA GLY A 71 2.91 8.23 5.09
C GLY A 71 2.84 7.29 6.30
N SER A 72 3.09 7.84 7.48
CA SER A 72 3.11 7.06 8.71
C SER A 72 2.46 7.75 9.90
N VAL A 73 1.83 6.94 10.74
CA VAL A 73 1.40 7.34 12.07
C VAL A 73 1.92 6.32 13.09
N LYS A 74 2.65 6.79 14.09
CA LYS A 74 3.12 5.98 15.22
C LYS A 74 2.46 6.47 16.51
N SER A 75 1.84 5.57 17.25
CA SER A 75 1.29 5.87 18.58
C SER A 75 2.05 5.09 19.64
N GLU A 76 2.52 5.79 20.67
CA GLU A 76 3.14 5.16 21.85
C GLU A 76 2.11 4.59 22.85
N GLY A 77 0.82 4.66 22.50
CA GLY A 77 -0.30 4.22 23.31
C GLY A 77 -1.50 3.82 22.46
N SER A 78 -2.67 3.72 23.07
CA SER A 78 -3.85 3.14 22.45
C SER A 78 -4.53 4.08 21.44
N ILE A 79 -5.28 3.48 20.52
CA ILE A 79 -6.19 4.17 19.61
C ILE A 79 -7.63 3.74 19.86
N LEU A 80 -8.51 4.72 19.98
CA LEU A 80 -9.96 4.54 19.95
C LEU A 80 -10.51 5.04 18.62
N ILE A 81 -11.31 4.22 17.94
CA ILE A 81 -11.93 4.57 16.65
C ILE A 81 -13.43 4.47 16.80
N GLY A 82 -14.12 5.60 16.64
CA GLY A 82 -15.56 5.67 16.80
C GLY A 82 -16.05 5.81 18.22
N VAL A 83 -17.32 6.22 18.33
CA VAL A 83 -18.03 6.39 19.59
C VAL A 83 -19.28 5.54 19.55
N PHE A 84 -19.47 4.73 20.60
CA PHE A 84 -20.61 3.84 20.72
C PHE A 84 -21.94 4.60 20.67
N GLY A 85 -22.83 4.22 19.75
CA GLY A 85 -24.16 4.82 19.59
C GLY A 85 -24.20 6.27 19.10
N SER A 86 -23.07 6.81 18.62
CA SER A 86 -23.01 8.20 18.11
C SER A 86 -23.79 8.43 16.82
N GLN A 87 -24.09 7.38 16.05
CA GLN A 87 -24.68 7.47 14.71
C GLN A 87 -23.81 8.30 13.74
N LYS A 88 -22.52 8.42 14.02
CA LYS A 88 -21.53 9.16 13.22
C LYS A 88 -20.48 8.22 12.67
N ASN A 89 -20.02 8.52 11.46
CA ASN A 89 -18.96 7.74 10.84
C ASN A 89 -17.61 8.14 11.43
N SER A 90 -16.74 7.16 11.64
CA SER A 90 -15.34 7.38 11.94
C SER A 90 -14.48 6.50 11.05
N LYS A 91 -13.28 6.98 10.69
CA LYS A 91 -12.45 6.25 9.74
C LYS A 91 -10.97 6.50 9.99
N ILE A 92 -10.17 5.44 9.90
CA ILE A 92 -8.76 5.54 9.56
C ILE A 92 -8.59 5.00 8.15
N LYS A 93 -7.96 5.76 7.25
CA LYS A 93 -7.66 5.33 5.89
C LYS A 93 -6.16 5.36 5.66
N LEU A 94 -5.61 4.29 5.10
CA LEU A 94 -4.20 4.16 4.75
C LEU A 94 -4.07 4.14 3.23
N GLY A 95 -3.17 4.96 2.70
CA GLY A 95 -2.74 4.95 1.30
C GLY A 95 -1.85 3.76 0.97
N THR A 96 -1.33 3.74 -0.25
CA THR A 96 -0.38 2.72 -0.70
C THR A 96 0.89 2.79 0.14
N LYS A 97 1.32 1.66 0.72
CA LYS A 97 2.50 1.57 1.59
C LYS A 97 2.49 2.52 2.79
N ALA A 98 1.32 3.04 3.17
CA ALA A 98 1.18 3.78 4.41
C ALA A 98 1.18 2.81 5.59
N TYR A 99 1.60 3.26 6.77
CA TYR A 99 1.52 2.42 7.96
C TYR A 99 1.02 3.13 9.22
N LEU A 100 0.36 2.35 10.05
CA LEU A 100 -0.05 2.69 11.41
C LEU A 100 0.62 1.71 12.36
N SER A 101 1.50 2.17 13.24
CA SER A 101 2.20 1.31 14.22
C SER A 101 1.93 1.77 15.64
N LEU A 102 1.48 0.84 16.49
CA LEU A 102 0.95 1.12 17.82
C LEU A 102 1.61 0.22 18.85
N THR A 103 2.17 0.82 19.90
CA THR A 103 2.58 0.04 21.09
C THR A 103 1.40 -0.27 22.02
N GLY A 104 0.28 0.46 21.89
CA GLY A 104 -0.95 0.25 22.66
C GLY A 104 -2.04 -0.53 21.91
N SER A 105 -3.25 -0.52 22.49
CA SER A 105 -4.41 -1.27 22.00
C SER A 105 -5.18 -0.52 20.91
N VAL A 106 -5.90 -1.25 20.06
CA VAL A 106 -6.94 -0.71 19.17
C VAL A 106 -8.30 -1.11 19.70
N SER A 107 -9.17 -0.13 19.90
CA SER A 107 -10.56 -0.35 20.28
C SER A 107 -11.51 0.34 19.30
N GLN A 108 -12.51 -0.39 18.82
CA GLN A 108 -13.61 0.16 18.05
C GLN A 108 -14.77 0.53 18.98
N GLY A 109 -15.31 1.74 18.85
CA GLY A 109 -16.65 2.08 19.32
C GLY A 109 -17.66 1.87 18.19
N ASP A 110 -18.74 1.11 18.42
CA ASP A 110 -19.76 0.86 17.40
C ASP A 110 -20.82 1.99 17.35
N PRO A 111 -20.79 2.91 16.35
CA PRO A 111 -21.74 4.01 16.25
C PRO A 111 -23.18 3.56 16.01
N THR A 112 -23.40 2.30 15.58
CA THR A 112 -24.75 1.78 15.33
C THR A 112 -25.49 1.32 16.58
N PHE A 113 -24.84 1.35 17.75
CA PHE A 113 -25.40 0.80 18.99
C PHE A 113 -25.80 -0.68 18.80
N LEU A 114 -24.82 -1.52 18.44
CA LEU A 114 -25.00 -2.95 18.15
C LEU A 114 -26.05 -3.21 17.06
N GLY A 115 -26.10 -2.36 16.04
CA GLY A 115 -27.02 -2.47 14.91
C GLY A 115 -28.40 -1.84 15.11
N THR A 116 -28.68 -1.21 16.27
CA THR A 116 -29.97 -0.56 16.53
C THR A 116 -30.22 0.64 15.61
N PHE A 117 -29.16 1.37 15.24
CA PHE A 117 -29.20 2.53 14.34
C PHE A 117 -28.25 2.29 13.14
N PRO A 118 -28.73 1.64 12.06
CA PRO A 118 -27.89 1.33 10.91
C PRO A 118 -27.50 2.59 10.13
N GLY A 119 -26.44 2.50 9.32
CA GLY A 119 -26.04 3.55 8.36
C GLY A 119 -24.80 4.35 8.75
N SER A 120 -24.26 4.14 9.95
CA SER A 120 -22.96 4.67 10.37
C SER A 120 -21.96 3.53 10.63
N MET A 121 -20.68 3.78 10.44
CA MET A 121 -19.62 2.79 10.61
C MET A 121 -18.36 3.43 11.18
N SER A 122 -17.60 2.65 11.95
CA SER A 122 -16.24 2.99 12.37
C SER A 122 -15.26 1.98 11.78
N THR A 123 -14.44 2.40 10.81
CA THR A 123 -13.62 1.48 9.99
C THR A 123 -12.15 1.83 9.92
N ILE A 124 -11.33 0.83 9.58
CA ILE A 124 -9.97 0.99 9.07
C ILE A 124 -9.98 0.55 7.60
N ASP A 125 -9.69 1.48 6.69
CA ASP A 125 -9.64 1.24 5.25
C ASP A 125 -8.17 1.19 4.81
N MET A 126 -7.71 0.03 4.34
CA MET A 126 -6.29 -0.25 4.08
C MET A 126 -5.99 -0.27 2.57
N GLY A 127 -5.03 0.55 2.14
CA GLY A 127 -4.53 0.61 0.77
C GLY A 127 -3.52 -0.50 0.42
N THR A 128 -3.08 -0.52 -0.83
CA THR A 128 -2.11 -1.49 -1.37
C THR A 128 -0.83 -1.50 -0.53
N TYR A 129 -0.43 -2.65 -0.01
CA TYR A 129 0.76 -2.87 0.82
C TYR A 129 0.85 -1.99 2.07
N SER A 130 -0.30 -1.49 2.55
CA SER A 130 -0.35 -0.78 3.83
C SER A 130 -0.30 -1.75 5.00
N VAL A 131 0.21 -1.27 6.13
CA VAL A 131 0.41 -2.08 7.34
C VAL A 131 -0.22 -1.41 8.55
N VAL A 132 -0.97 -2.18 9.32
CA VAL A 132 -1.42 -1.81 10.68
C VAL A 132 -0.78 -2.80 11.64
N GLU A 133 0.13 -2.33 12.48
CA GLU A 133 0.80 -3.12 13.51
C GLU A 133 0.30 -2.71 14.90
N ILE A 134 -0.16 -3.68 15.66
CA ILE A 134 -0.80 -3.49 16.96
C ILE A 134 -0.12 -4.38 17.99
N CYS A 135 0.57 -3.76 18.94
CA CYS A 135 1.20 -4.49 20.05
C CYS A 135 0.34 -4.64 21.29
N GLY A 136 -0.69 -3.81 21.46
CA GLY A 136 -1.72 -4.03 22.47
C GLY A 136 -2.84 -4.94 21.99
N THR A 137 -3.94 -4.97 22.74
CA THR A 137 -5.12 -5.75 22.39
C THR A 137 -5.84 -5.14 21.19
N PHE A 138 -6.50 -5.98 20.39
CA PHE A 138 -7.47 -5.55 19.39
C PHE A 138 -8.88 -5.89 19.86
N SER A 139 -9.81 -4.92 19.84
CA SER A 139 -11.21 -5.17 20.18
C SER A 139 -12.17 -4.53 19.19
N GLN A 140 -12.99 -5.36 18.57
CA GLN A 140 -14.08 -4.97 17.67
C GLN A 140 -15.43 -5.08 18.38
N GLN A 141 -16.23 -4.01 18.36
CA GLN A 141 -17.60 -4.02 18.91
C GLN A 141 -18.66 -4.31 17.84
N SER A 142 -18.44 -3.90 16.59
CA SER A 142 -19.43 -4.05 15.54
C SER A 142 -19.71 -5.51 15.23
N THR A 143 -20.99 -5.86 15.14
CA THR A 143 -21.48 -7.18 14.71
C THR A 143 -22.20 -7.13 13.37
N THR A 144 -22.43 -5.94 12.82
CA THR A 144 -23.25 -5.69 11.63
C THR A 144 -22.45 -5.26 10.40
N TYR A 145 -21.17 -4.89 10.56
CA TYR A 145 -20.27 -4.53 9.46
C TYR A 145 -18.81 -4.86 9.82
N PRO A 146 -17.96 -5.14 8.81
CA PRO A 146 -16.54 -5.40 9.03
C PRO A 146 -15.79 -4.16 9.51
N PHE A 147 -14.84 -4.35 10.42
CA PHE A 147 -14.04 -3.23 10.94
C PHE A 147 -12.90 -2.86 9.99
N VAL A 148 -12.32 -3.84 9.30
CA VAL A 148 -11.19 -3.64 8.39
C VAL A 148 -11.60 -3.90 6.95
N ASN A 149 -11.35 -2.94 6.07
CA ASN A 149 -11.67 -3.00 4.64
C ASN A 149 -10.42 -2.82 3.79
N TYR A 150 -10.39 -3.44 2.62
CA TYR A 150 -9.37 -3.15 1.61
C TYR A 150 -9.89 -2.12 0.61
N VAL A 151 -9.06 -1.14 0.27
CA VAL A 151 -9.38 -0.06 -0.69
C VAL A 151 -8.25 0.17 -1.71
N GLY A 152 -7.28 -0.76 -1.78
CA GLY A 152 -6.14 -0.68 -2.68
C GLY A 152 -6.41 -1.26 -4.07
N ALA A 153 -5.33 -1.51 -4.82
CA ALA A 153 -5.40 -2.07 -6.16
C ALA A 153 -5.84 -3.55 -6.15
N PRO A 154 -6.52 -4.07 -7.20
CA PRO A 154 -7.13 -5.42 -7.21
C PRO A 154 -6.20 -6.62 -7.02
N LEU A 155 -4.88 -6.44 -7.16
CA LEU A 155 -3.87 -7.49 -6.98
C LEU A 155 -2.93 -7.23 -5.79
N GLY A 156 -3.17 -6.15 -5.04
CA GLY A 156 -2.40 -5.86 -3.83
C GLY A 156 -2.86 -6.68 -2.63
N LYS A 157 -2.17 -6.48 -1.51
CA LYS A 157 -2.57 -6.98 -0.19
C LYS A 157 -2.35 -5.90 0.84
N ALA A 158 -2.98 -5.99 2.00
CA ALA A 158 -2.64 -5.15 3.16
C ALA A 158 -2.56 -6.01 4.42
N TYR A 159 -1.71 -5.62 5.38
CA TYR A 159 -1.42 -6.45 6.55
C TYR A 159 -1.94 -5.78 7.81
N CYS A 160 -2.83 -6.47 8.52
CA CYS A 160 -3.25 -6.08 9.86
C CYS A 160 -2.74 -7.13 10.86
N ILE A 161 -1.83 -6.70 11.72
CA ILE A 161 -1.03 -7.58 12.58
C ILE A 161 -1.32 -7.22 14.03
N ALA A 162 -1.91 -8.15 14.76
CA ALA A 162 -2.16 -8.05 16.19
C ALA A 162 -1.22 -9.00 16.94
N LYS A 163 -0.39 -8.44 17.81
CA LYS A 163 0.61 -9.18 18.59
C LYS A 163 0.13 -9.59 19.98
N ALA A 164 -0.99 -9.03 20.46
CA ALA A 164 -1.67 -9.44 21.68
C ALA A 164 -3.10 -9.93 21.40
N GLN A 165 -3.86 -10.20 22.46
CA GLN A 165 -5.21 -10.77 22.37
C GLN A 165 -6.12 -9.96 21.43
N VAL A 166 -6.81 -10.70 20.56
CA VAL A 166 -7.82 -10.18 19.63
C VAL A 166 -9.21 -10.60 20.13
N SER A 167 -10.14 -9.65 20.13
CA SER A 167 -11.50 -9.87 20.59
C SER A 167 -12.55 -9.21 19.71
N GLY A 168 -13.75 -9.79 19.68
CA GLY A 168 -14.92 -9.28 18.97
C GLY A 168 -16.21 -9.44 19.77
N GLY A 169 -17.30 -8.88 19.26
CA GLY A 169 -18.65 -8.92 19.85
C GLY A 169 -19.40 -10.26 19.70
N GLY A 170 -18.70 -11.37 19.41
CA GLY A 170 -19.27 -12.72 19.27
C GLY A 170 -19.55 -13.10 17.82
N THR A 171 -20.37 -12.32 17.12
CA THR A 171 -20.65 -12.50 15.67
C THR A 171 -19.93 -11.48 14.80
N SER A 172 -18.95 -10.76 15.37
CA SER A 172 -18.15 -9.79 14.63
C SER A 172 -17.39 -10.45 13.49
N ILE A 173 -17.38 -9.79 12.35
CA ILE A 173 -16.57 -10.16 11.19
C ILE A 173 -15.45 -9.13 11.06
N PHE A 174 -14.20 -9.59 10.99
CA PHE A 174 -13.03 -8.74 10.88
C PHE A 174 -12.98 -8.02 9.52
N SER A 175 -13.01 -8.78 8.43
CA SER A 175 -13.01 -8.25 7.06
C SER A 175 -13.79 -9.14 6.09
N ASN A 176 -14.36 -8.52 5.05
CA ASN A 176 -15.01 -9.22 3.95
C ASN A 176 -14.12 -9.33 2.70
N ASP A 177 -12.83 -8.98 2.80
CA ASP A 177 -11.91 -8.92 1.66
C ASP A 177 -10.69 -9.83 1.84
N SER A 178 -10.42 -10.68 0.85
CA SER A 178 -9.29 -11.61 0.82
C SER A 178 -7.91 -10.95 0.65
N GLN A 179 -7.88 -9.69 0.20
CA GLN A 179 -6.67 -8.89 0.09
C GLN A 179 -6.18 -8.38 1.46
N ILE A 180 -7.03 -8.42 2.49
CA ILE A 180 -6.58 -8.22 3.86
C ILE A 180 -5.94 -9.50 4.39
N VAL A 181 -4.67 -9.40 4.76
CA VAL A 181 -3.93 -10.41 5.50
C VAL A 181 -4.01 -10.08 6.98
N ALA A 182 -4.70 -10.92 7.74
CA ALA A 182 -4.91 -10.77 9.17
C ALA A 182 -4.01 -11.74 9.93
N ILE A 183 -3.07 -11.22 10.72
CA ILE A 183 -2.15 -12.03 11.53
C ILE A 183 -2.45 -11.79 13.01
N ALA A 184 -2.86 -12.84 13.71
CA ALA A 184 -3.10 -12.85 15.15
C ALA A 184 -2.07 -13.74 15.86
N MET A 185 -1.03 -13.12 16.43
CA MET A 185 0.06 -13.84 17.12
C MET A 185 -0.32 -14.29 18.53
N ASP A 186 -1.53 -13.95 18.99
CA ASP A 186 -2.11 -14.39 20.26
C ASP A 186 -3.52 -14.97 20.03
N THR A 187 -4.22 -15.24 21.11
CA THR A 187 -5.60 -15.72 21.18
C THR A 187 -6.58 -14.79 20.47
N VAL A 188 -7.57 -15.40 19.82
CA VAL A 188 -8.70 -14.72 19.16
C VAL A 188 -9.98 -15.20 19.80
N THR A 189 -10.85 -14.28 20.21
CA THR A 189 -12.10 -14.61 20.92
C THR A 189 -13.29 -13.78 20.39
N GLY A 190 -14.37 -14.43 19.98
CA GLY A 190 -15.59 -13.73 19.54
C GLY A 190 -15.44 -12.88 18.27
N LEU A 191 -14.42 -13.15 17.45
CA LEU A 191 -14.18 -12.48 16.18
C LEU A 191 -13.93 -13.53 15.09
N LEU A 192 -14.68 -13.45 14.00
CA LEU A 192 -14.50 -14.28 12.81
C LEU A 192 -13.65 -13.51 11.78
N PRO A 193 -12.72 -14.17 11.09
CA PRO A 193 -11.89 -13.50 10.08
C PRO A 193 -12.68 -13.01 8.85
N GLY A 194 -13.87 -13.59 8.60
CA GLY A 194 -14.63 -13.35 7.38
C GLY A 194 -13.91 -13.91 6.15
N ASN A 195 -13.75 -13.10 5.12
CA ASN A 195 -13.01 -13.49 3.90
C ASN A 195 -11.52 -13.12 3.94
N ALA A 196 -11.02 -12.54 5.04
CA ALA A 196 -9.61 -12.21 5.17
C ALA A 196 -8.71 -13.43 4.99
N SER A 197 -7.54 -13.22 4.38
CA SER A 197 -6.44 -14.19 4.42
C SER A 197 -5.91 -14.24 5.85
N PHE A 198 -6.29 -15.27 6.62
CA PHE A 198 -6.08 -15.28 8.07
C PHE A 198 -4.98 -16.24 8.51
N CYS A 199 -4.11 -15.76 9.40
CA CYS A 199 -3.17 -16.56 10.16
C CYS A 199 -3.37 -16.33 11.66
N GLY A 200 -3.79 -17.37 12.37
CA GLY A 200 -4.02 -17.37 13.82
C GLY A 200 -5.08 -18.41 14.21
N PRO A 201 -5.49 -18.46 15.49
CA PRO A 201 -4.86 -17.79 16.63
C PRO A 201 -3.45 -18.33 16.95
N ASN A 202 -2.66 -17.59 17.73
CA ASN A 202 -1.28 -17.93 18.11
C ASN A 202 -0.35 -18.14 16.90
N ALA A 203 -0.47 -17.27 15.90
CA ALA A 203 0.31 -17.31 14.68
C ALA A 203 1.82 -17.27 14.94
N THR A 204 2.56 -18.10 14.20
CA THR A 204 4.02 -18.08 14.07
C THR A 204 4.39 -18.13 12.58
N LYS A 205 5.61 -17.72 12.22
CA LYS A 205 6.09 -17.82 10.82
C LYS A 205 5.97 -19.24 10.26
N ALA A 206 6.25 -20.24 11.10
CA ALA A 206 6.12 -21.65 10.74
C ALA A 206 4.66 -22.09 10.48
N SER A 207 3.67 -21.49 11.15
CA SER A 207 2.26 -21.87 11.01
C SER A 207 1.61 -21.38 9.71
N CYS A 208 2.13 -20.31 9.11
CA CYS A 208 1.55 -19.68 7.93
C CYS A 208 2.61 -18.97 7.06
N PRO A 209 3.62 -19.71 6.55
CA PRO A 209 4.78 -19.13 5.89
C PRO A 209 4.45 -18.31 4.64
N THR A 210 3.31 -18.58 3.99
CA THR A 210 2.86 -17.85 2.79
C THR A 210 2.13 -16.55 3.09
N LEU A 211 1.70 -16.34 4.34
CA LEU A 211 1.00 -15.14 4.80
C LEU A 211 1.88 -14.27 5.69
N TRP A 212 2.93 -14.83 6.29
CA TRP A 212 3.86 -14.10 7.13
C TRP A 212 4.73 -13.16 6.28
N PRO A 213 4.63 -11.82 6.45
CA PRO A 213 5.48 -10.91 5.70
C PRO A 213 6.91 -10.95 6.23
N ASP A 214 7.87 -10.70 5.35
CA ASP A 214 9.23 -10.41 5.78
C ASP A 214 9.26 -9.09 6.57
N GLY A 215 10.27 -8.92 7.43
CA GLY A 215 10.34 -7.83 8.41
C GLY A 215 9.46 -8.00 9.67
N LEU A 216 8.49 -8.95 9.70
CA LEU A 216 7.73 -9.24 10.92
C LEU A 216 8.51 -10.20 11.84
N PRO A 217 8.96 -9.76 13.04
CA PRO A 217 9.62 -10.65 14.01
C PRO A 217 8.67 -11.70 14.58
N GLU A 218 9.21 -12.88 14.89
CA GLU A 218 8.46 -13.93 15.62
C GLU A 218 8.22 -13.58 17.09
N ASP A 219 9.05 -12.72 17.67
CA ASP A 219 8.83 -12.21 19.01
C ASP A 219 7.65 -11.23 19.02
N LYS A 220 6.51 -11.68 19.54
CA LYS A 220 5.29 -10.86 19.67
C LYS A 220 5.45 -9.67 20.63
N PHE A 221 6.49 -9.63 21.47
CA PHE A 221 6.79 -8.49 22.33
C PHE A 221 7.63 -7.42 21.63
N ALA A 222 8.19 -7.72 20.46
CA ALA A 222 8.93 -6.76 19.65
C ALA A 222 7.95 -5.90 18.84
N CYS A 223 8.01 -4.57 18.99
CA CYS A 223 7.07 -3.61 18.41
C CYS A 223 7.75 -2.59 17.51
N GLY A 224 7.01 -1.99 16.59
CA GLY A 224 7.51 -0.90 15.74
C GLY A 224 8.11 -1.37 14.42
N PHE A 225 7.73 -2.56 13.95
CA PHE A 225 8.24 -3.19 12.73
C PHE A 225 7.39 -2.90 11.49
N ALA A 226 6.30 -2.12 11.61
CA ALA A 226 5.48 -1.77 10.45
C ALA A 226 6.27 -1.12 9.30
N ASP A 227 7.27 -0.31 9.63
CA ASP A 227 8.19 0.31 8.66
C ASP A 227 8.99 -0.76 7.90
N GLU A 228 9.66 -1.65 8.64
CA GLU A 228 10.43 -2.77 8.09
C GLU A 228 9.55 -3.67 7.22
N ILE A 229 8.34 -4.01 7.67
CA ILE A 229 7.39 -4.80 6.88
C ILE A 229 7.04 -4.09 5.58
N VAL A 230 6.69 -2.79 5.61
CA VAL A 230 6.41 -2.04 4.39
C VAL A 230 7.62 -2.00 3.46
N HIS A 231 8.83 -1.88 4.01
CA HIS A 231 10.07 -1.88 3.25
C HIS A 231 10.33 -3.23 2.58
N GLU A 232 10.14 -4.34 3.29
CA GLU A 232 10.36 -5.70 2.76
C GLU A 232 9.23 -6.14 1.82
N LEU A 233 8.04 -5.52 1.88
CA LEU A 233 6.99 -5.69 0.86
C LEU A 233 7.41 -5.12 -0.51
N ASP A 234 8.56 -4.44 -0.60
CA ASP A 234 9.26 -4.27 -1.86
C ASP A 234 9.91 -5.57 -2.35
N ASP A 235 9.10 -6.49 -2.88
CA ASP A 235 9.53 -7.56 -3.81
C ASP A 235 10.13 -6.98 -5.14
N TYR A 236 10.45 -5.69 -5.16
CA TYR A 236 10.94 -4.92 -6.28
C TYR A 236 12.41 -4.57 -6.01
N CYS A 237 13.32 -5.46 -6.39
CA CYS A 237 14.73 -5.14 -6.53
C CYS A 237 14.90 -4.02 -7.56
N THR A 238 14.95 -2.79 -7.07
CA THR A 238 15.31 -1.62 -7.86
C THR A 238 16.68 -1.17 -7.40
N LYS A 239 17.63 -1.12 -8.32
CA LYS A 239 18.92 -0.48 -8.04
C LYS A 239 18.70 1.02 -8.19
N PRO A 240 18.93 1.84 -7.15
CA PRO A 240 18.86 3.29 -7.29
C PRO A 240 19.76 3.75 -8.43
N ALA A 241 19.32 4.76 -9.18
CA ALA A 241 20.15 5.35 -10.21
C ALA A 241 21.45 5.87 -9.60
N THR A 242 22.59 5.61 -10.24
CA THR A 242 23.87 6.16 -9.81
C THR A 242 23.86 7.67 -10.05
N LEU A 243 24.01 8.46 -8.99
CA LEU A 243 24.13 9.91 -9.08
C LEU A 243 25.52 10.29 -9.59
N GLY A 244 25.62 11.32 -10.44
CA GLY A 244 26.90 11.81 -10.94
C GLY A 244 26.81 12.48 -12.31
N THR A 245 27.97 12.85 -12.84
CA THR A 245 28.11 13.30 -14.24
C THR A 245 28.01 12.09 -15.16
N PRO A 246 27.23 12.16 -16.26
CA PRO A 246 27.20 11.10 -17.27
C PRO A 246 28.61 10.78 -17.77
N ASP A 247 28.97 9.49 -17.77
CA ASP A 247 30.24 8.99 -18.31
C ASP A 247 30.13 8.63 -19.81
N GLY A 248 28.92 8.70 -20.36
CA GLY A 248 28.66 8.52 -21.78
C GLY A 248 27.38 9.19 -22.26
N PHE A 249 27.25 9.25 -23.59
CA PHE A 249 26.07 9.76 -24.27
C PHE A 249 25.57 8.74 -25.30
N THR A 250 24.25 8.76 -25.51
CA THR A 250 23.57 7.81 -26.40
C THR A 250 23.99 8.02 -27.84
N LYS A 251 24.44 6.94 -28.51
CA LYS A 251 24.97 7.00 -29.89
C LYS A 251 23.94 6.59 -30.94
N MET A 252 22.91 5.87 -30.54
CA MET A 252 21.87 5.35 -31.43
C MET A 252 20.50 5.84 -30.96
N GLY A 253 19.69 6.34 -31.89
CA GLY A 253 18.33 6.71 -31.57
C GLY A 253 17.39 6.59 -32.75
N ILE A 254 16.12 6.33 -32.45
CA ILE A 254 15.00 6.36 -33.40
C ILE A 254 14.00 7.41 -32.89
N THR A 255 13.74 8.44 -33.70
CA THR A 255 12.75 9.47 -33.40
C THR A 255 11.78 9.60 -34.56
N ILE A 256 10.50 9.78 -34.23
CA ILE A 256 9.47 10.19 -35.20
C ILE A 256 9.16 11.69 -35.11
N GLN A 257 9.91 12.42 -34.28
CA GLN A 257 9.82 13.87 -34.16
C GLN A 257 10.83 14.56 -35.07
N GLN A 258 10.70 15.89 -35.16
CA GLN A 258 11.76 16.71 -35.74
C GLN A 258 13.01 16.58 -34.86
N LYS A 259 14.06 15.96 -35.41
CA LYS A 259 15.35 15.77 -34.72
C LYS A 259 15.88 17.12 -34.25
N THR A 260 16.04 17.26 -32.93
CA THR A 260 16.67 18.44 -32.32
C THR A 260 18.19 18.39 -32.47
N THR A 261 18.83 19.55 -32.41
CA THR A 261 20.30 19.64 -32.43
C THR A 261 20.88 18.85 -31.26
N ALA A 262 21.94 18.09 -31.52
CA ALA A 262 22.61 17.19 -30.57
C ALA A 262 21.81 15.96 -30.12
N TRP A 263 20.62 15.67 -30.65
CA TRP A 263 19.97 14.38 -30.40
C TRP A 263 20.58 13.27 -31.29
N PRO A 264 20.78 12.03 -30.81
CA PRO A 264 20.52 11.52 -29.46
C PRO A 264 21.69 11.72 -28.47
N GLU A 265 22.77 12.38 -28.90
CA GLU A 265 23.99 12.60 -28.12
C GLU A 265 23.78 13.49 -26.88
N ASN A 266 22.62 14.11 -26.72
CA ASN A 266 22.21 14.84 -25.52
C ASN A 266 21.44 13.97 -24.52
N VAL A 267 21.16 12.70 -24.84
CA VAL A 267 20.56 11.73 -23.92
C VAL A 267 21.70 11.01 -23.19
N PRO A 268 21.90 11.25 -21.88
CA PRO A 268 23.00 10.66 -21.13
C PRO A 268 22.80 9.16 -20.90
N ASN A 269 23.90 8.40 -20.95
CA ASN A 269 24.01 6.99 -20.53
C ASN A 269 23.01 5.98 -21.15
N GLY A 270 22.36 6.31 -22.26
CA GLY A 270 21.47 5.39 -22.99
C GLY A 270 22.23 4.54 -24.01
N PHE A 271 21.86 3.26 -24.14
CA PHE A 271 22.31 2.42 -25.26
C PHE A 271 21.51 2.71 -26.54
N LEU A 272 20.22 3.03 -26.40
CA LEU A 272 19.30 3.36 -27.47
C LEU A 272 18.29 4.40 -26.98
N ALA A 273 18.09 5.49 -27.74
CA ALA A 273 17.05 6.47 -27.48
C ALA A 273 15.85 6.25 -28.43
N LEU A 274 14.66 6.00 -27.88
CA LEU A 274 13.42 5.95 -28.65
C LEU A 274 12.55 7.15 -28.30
N GLU A 275 12.17 7.96 -29.28
CA GLU A 275 11.41 9.19 -29.04
C GLU A 275 10.14 9.27 -29.91
N SER A 276 9.01 9.49 -29.25
CA SER A 276 7.70 9.62 -29.88
C SER A 276 6.73 10.37 -28.96
N LYS A 277 5.89 11.24 -29.53
CA LYS A 277 4.79 11.91 -28.80
C LYS A 277 3.45 11.17 -28.89
N THR A 278 3.23 10.42 -29.97
CA THR A 278 1.88 9.93 -30.33
C THR A 278 1.84 8.45 -30.71
N LYS A 279 2.99 7.77 -30.76
CA LYS A 279 3.10 6.35 -31.11
C LYS A 279 3.76 5.59 -29.97
N GLY A 280 3.16 4.47 -29.57
CA GLY A 280 3.79 3.53 -28.65
C GLY A 280 4.86 2.68 -29.35
N PHE A 281 5.79 2.14 -28.56
CA PHE A 281 6.69 1.09 -29.01
C PHE A 281 5.97 -0.25 -28.93
N VAL A 282 5.87 -0.96 -30.06
CA VAL A 282 5.24 -2.27 -30.14
C VAL A 282 6.32 -3.29 -30.45
N ILE A 283 6.57 -4.20 -29.51
CA ILE A 283 7.44 -5.36 -29.74
C ILE A 283 6.76 -6.27 -30.75
N THR A 284 7.51 -6.78 -31.72
CA THR A 284 7.01 -7.75 -32.71
C THR A 284 6.32 -8.91 -32.01
N ARG A 285 5.04 -9.13 -32.33
CA ARG A 285 4.23 -10.22 -31.76
C ARG A 285 4.27 -11.40 -32.71
N VAL A 286 4.60 -12.58 -32.20
CA VAL A 286 4.71 -13.83 -32.98
C VAL A 286 3.82 -14.90 -32.37
N GLN A 287 3.39 -15.88 -33.16
CA GLN A 287 2.53 -16.95 -32.65
C GLN A 287 3.24 -17.74 -31.55
N HIS A 288 4.44 -18.24 -31.82
CA HIS A 288 5.28 -18.93 -30.85
C HIS A 288 6.75 -19.02 -31.30
N VAL A 289 7.67 -19.01 -30.35
CA VAL A 289 9.08 -19.43 -30.50
C VAL A 289 9.47 -20.37 -29.37
N SER A 290 10.00 -21.54 -29.70
CA SER A 290 10.38 -22.55 -28.71
C SER A 290 11.65 -22.13 -27.94
N GLN A 291 11.81 -22.63 -26.71
CA GLN A 291 12.98 -22.28 -25.87
C GLN A 291 14.30 -22.55 -26.59
N THR A 292 14.43 -23.71 -27.24
CA THR A 292 15.52 -23.97 -28.20
C THR A 292 14.94 -23.82 -29.60
N PRO A 293 15.48 -22.93 -30.46
CA PRO A 293 14.93 -22.69 -31.79
C PRO A 293 14.80 -23.99 -32.59
N GLN A 294 13.64 -24.20 -33.19
CA GLN A 294 13.36 -25.39 -33.99
C GLN A 294 12.62 -25.07 -35.30
N LEU A 295 12.65 -26.01 -36.23
CA LEU A 295 11.92 -25.90 -37.49
C LEU A 295 10.42 -25.77 -37.21
N GLY A 296 9.81 -24.68 -37.70
CA GLY A 296 8.38 -24.38 -37.48
C GLY A 296 8.12 -23.27 -36.46
N ASP A 297 9.13 -22.81 -35.72
CA ASP A 297 9.02 -21.59 -34.91
C ASP A 297 8.77 -20.36 -35.81
N ALA A 298 8.07 -19.36 -35.26
CA ALA A 298 7.78 -18.13 -35.99
C ALA A 298 9.04 -17.32 -36.36
N VAL A 299 10.19 -17.61 -35.72
CA VAL A 299 11.49 -17.02 -36.01
C VAL A 299 12.48 -18.15 -36.34
N ALA A 300 12.75 -18.34 -37.63
CA ALA A 300 13.63 -19.42 -38.11
C ALA A 300 15.12 -19.20 -37.79
N GLU A 301 15.57 -17.94 -37.81
CA GLU A 301 16.97 -17.57 -37.55
C GLU A 301 17.08 -16.45 -36.50
N PRO A 302 16.91 -16.75 -35.21
CA PRO A 302 17.03 -15.74 -34.17
C PRO A 302 18.48 -15.24 -34.06
N LYS A 303 18.64 -13.95 -33.75
CA LYS A 303 19.94 -13.32 -33.48
C LYS A 303 19.98 -12.90 -32.02
N GLU A 304 21.16 -12.97 -31.41
CA GLU A 304 21.35 -12.56 -30.02
C GLU A 304 20.83 -11.14 -29.78
N GLY A 305 20.10 -10.94 -28.68
CA GLY A 305 19.47 -9.67 -28.36
C GLY A 305 18.08 -9.45 -28.97
N MET A 306 17.58 -10.38 -29.80
CA MET A 306 16.25 -10.27 -30.39
C MET A 306 15.14 -10.39 -29.34
N LEU A 307 14.14 -9.52 -29.46
CA LEU A 307 12.96 -9.46 -28.60
C LEU A 307 11.69 -9.75 -29.39
N VAL A 308 10.83 -10.61 -28.84
CA VAL A 308 9.49 -10.88 -29.38
C VAL A 308 8.46 -10.95 -28.25
N TYR A 309 7.21 -10.64 -28.54
CA TYR A 309 6.10 -11.04 -27.68
C TYR A 309 5.53 -12.36 -28.21
N ASP A 310 5.66 -13.42 -27.43
CA ASP A 310 5.14 -14.75 -27.76
C ASP A 310 3.67 -14.82 -27.35
N ILE A 311 2.77 -15.01 -28.32
CA ILE A 311 1.33 -15.01 -28.07
C ILE A 311 0.91 -16.28 -27.32
N GLN A 312 1.52 -17.43 -27.61
CA GLN A 312 1.21 -18.69 -26.97
C GLN A 312 1.68 -18.70 -25.50
N ASP A 313 2.89 -18.21 -25.23
CA ASP A 313 3.47 -18.22 -23.89
C ASP A 313 3.15 -16.96 -23.08
N HIS A 314 2.42 -16.01 -23.67
CA HIS A 314 1.96 -14.76 -23.04
C HIS A 314 3.08 -13.93 -22.39
N CYS A 315 4.28 -13.92 -22.96
CA CYS A 315 5.43 -13.23 -22.39
C CYS A 315 6.29 -12.54 -23.46
N VAL A 316 7.07 -11.53 -23.06
CA VAL A 316 8.16 -11.01 -23.90
C VAL A 316 9.35 -11.96 -23.76
N LYS A 317 9.84 -12.49 -24.88
CA LYS A 317 11.01 -13.36 -24.91
C LYS A 317 12.24 -12.64 -25.47
N LEU A 318 13.39 -12.92 -24.87
CA LEU A 318 14.72 -12.52 -25.33
C LEU A 318 15.47 -13.76 -25.83
N TYR A 319 16.08 -13.67 -27.02
CA TYR A 319 17.04 -14.67 -27.47
C TYR A 319 18.45 -14.30 -27.02
N ASN A 320 19.06 -15.13 -26.18
CA ASN A 320 20.39 -14.86 -25.60
C ASN A 320 21.57 -15.36 -26.48
N GLY A 321 21.30 -15.69 -27.75
CA GLY A 321 22.28 -16.31 -28.65
C GLY A 321 22.18 -17.84 -28.74
N THR A 322 21.53 -18.48 -27.76
CA THR A 322 21.34 -19.95 -27.73
C THR A 322 19.89 -20.38 -27.50
N GLN A 323 19.16 -19.66 -26.66
CA GLN A 323 17.81 -20.00 -26.25
C GLN A 323 16.92 -18.76 -26.15
N TRP A 324 15.64 -18.95 -26.42
CA TRP A 324 14.58 -18.00 -26.07
C TRP A 324 14.17 -18.20 -24.62
N LYS A 325 14.09 -17.10 -23.86
CA LYS A 325 13.55 -17.11 -22.50
C LYS A 325 12.57 -15.98 -22.32
N CYS A 326 11.49 -16.21 -21.58
CA CYS A 326 10.66 -15.13 -21.07
C CYS A 326 11.54 -14.20 -20.23
N ILE A 327 11.41 -12.90 -20.44
CA ILE A 327 12.06 -11.91 -19.59
C ILE A 327 11.35 -11.92 -18.26
N GLU A 328 12.07 -12.32 -17.25
CA GLU A 328 11.62 -12.32 -15.87
C GLU A 328 12.44 -11.29 -15.11
N ARG A 329 11.76 -10.51 -14.26
CA ARG A 329 12.47 -9.62 -13.34
C ARG A 329 13.16 -10.46 -12.28
N SER A 330 14.44 -10.23 -12.08
CA SER A 330 15.27 -10.92 -11.10
C SER A 330 16.17 -9.91 -10.36
N CYS A 331 16.58 -10.27 -9.14
CA CYS A 331 17.55 -9.52 -8.36
C CYS A 331 18.94 -10.04 -8.72
N ASN A 332 19.61 -9.36 -9.66
CA ASN A 332 20.89 -9.81 -10.20
C ASN A 332 22.10 -9.05 -9.64
N ASP A 333 21.93 -8.33 -8.54
CA ASP A 333 22.98 -7.59 -7.83
C ASP A 333 22.82 -7.75 -6.31
#